data_AF-A0A1G7CT40-F1
#
_entry.id   AF-A0A1G7CT40-F1
#
_cell.length_a   1.000
_cell.length_b   1.000
_cell.length_c   1.000
_cell.angle_alpha   90.00
_cell.angle_beta   90.00
_cell.angle_gamma   90.00
#
_symmetry.space_group_name_H-M   'P 1'
#
loop_
_entity.id
_entity.type
_entity.pdbx_description
1 polymer ?
#
loop_
_entity_poly.entity_id
_entity_poly.type
_entity_poly.pdbx_seq_one_letter_code
_entity_poly.pdbx_strand_id
1 'polypeptide(L)'
;MPLIIRRLSAVIFVLLALLSCSPAWAAELLGRVVGLADGDTLTLLTAERRQVRVRLSEIDTPESRQPYGTRAQQILSGLVFGKDVRIVVQDTDRYGRTVGRVYAGPVDVNAEMVRQGAAWVYRQYSWDPELLRIEAEAKAGRRGLWSLPEAERTPPWEWRAAMRGGGTGHSAGAPAAPMRSAPTASSGFTCGGKQYCREMTNCAEARFYLQQCGLSRLDGDRDGVPCESLCR
;
A
#
# COMPACT_ATOMS: atom_id res chain seq x y z
N MET A 1 -67.40 15.54 7.06
CA MET A 1 -66.68 15.10 5.85
C MET A 1 -65.18 15.49 5.72
N PRO A 2 -64.53 16.33 6.57
CA PRO A 2 -63.11 16.71 6.33
C PRO A 2 -62.06 15.78 6.99
N LEU A 3 -62.44 14.95 7.97
CA LEU A 3 -61.52 14.08 8.73
C LEU A 3 -61.14 12.78 8.01
N ILE A 4 -62.01 12.24 7.15
CA ILE A 4 -61.77 10.99 6.40
C ILE A 4 -60.78 11.23 5.26
N ILE A 5 -60.88 12.39 4.58
CA ILE A 5 -59.98 12.78 3.47
C ILE A 5 -58.54 12.98 3.98
N ARG A 6 -58.37 13.58 5.17
CA ARG A 6 -57.05 13.73 5.81
C ARG A 6 -56.39 12.40 6.19
N ARG A 7 -57.18 11.39 6.58
CA ARG A 7 -56.66 10.05 6.90
C ARG A 7 -56.32 9.25 5.63
N LEU A 8 -57.10 9.38 4.55
CA LEU A 8 -56.73 8.78 3.26
C LEU A 8 -55.45 9.39 2.66
N SER A 9 -55.28 10.71 2.72
CA SER A 9 -54.05 11.36 2.24
C SER A 9 -52.81 10.92 3.02
N ALA A 10 -52.90 10.71 4.34
CA ALA A 10 -51.79 10.25 5.15
C ALA A 10 -51.39 8.79 4.83
N VAL A 11 -52.36 7.90 4.59
CA VAL A 11 -52.10 6.49 4.22
C VAL A 11 -51.49 6.39 2.82
N ILE A 12 -51.96 7.20 1.87
CA ILE A 12 -51.39 7.27 0.51
C ILE A 12 -49.95 7.79 0.55
N PHE A 13 -49.65 8.79 1.37
CA PHE A 13 -48.29 9.33 1.52
C PHE A 13 -47.32 8.31 2.15
N VAL A 14 -47.79 7.50 3.11
CA VAL A 14 -46.99 6.41 3.71
C VAL A 14 -46.77 5.26 2.72
N LEU A 15 -47.78 4.90 1.92
CA LEU A 15 -47.66 3.87 0.87
C LEU A 15 -46.73 4.30 -0.27
N LEU A 16 -46.77 5.58 -0.69
CA LEU A 16 -45.82 6.13 -1.69
C LEU A 16 -44.39 6.22 -1.14
N ALA A 17 -44.21 6.54 0.14
CA ALA A 17 -42.89 6.51 0.78
C ALA A 17 -42.32 5.08 0.89
N LEU A 18 -43.17 4.07 1.13
CA LEU A 18 -42.77 2.65 1.15
C LEU A 18 -42.43 2.11 -0.25
N LEU A 19 -43.00 2.65 -1.32
CA LEU A 19 -42.65 2.31 -2.71
C LEU A 19 -41.32 2.92 -3.20
N SER A 20 -40.69 3.79 -2.41
CA SER A 20 -39.49 4.54 -2.82
C SER A 20 -38.17 3.87 -2.37
N CYS A 21 -38.24 2.73 -1.67
CA CYS A 21 -37.05 2.00 -1.23
C CYS A 21 -36.53 1.12 -2.39
N SER A 22 -35.90 1.74 -3.37
CA SER A 22 -35.14 1.01 -4.38
C SER A 22 -33.93 0.36 -3.71
N PRO A 23 -33.69 -0.96 -3.91
CA PRO A 23 -32.44 -1.58 -3.49
C PRO A 23 -31.27 -0.81 -4.10
N ALA A 24 -30.29 -0.43 -3.28
CA ALA A 24 -29.02 0.04 -3.81
C ALA A 24 -28.25 -1.18 -4.33
N TRP A 25 -28.44 -1.53 -5.60
CA TRP A 25 -27.60 -2.52 -6.25
C TRP A 25 -26.19 -1.94 -6.37
N ALA A 26 -25.21 -2.58 -5.73
CA ALA A 26 -23.81 -2.28 -5.99
C ALA A 26 -23.53 -2.56 -7.47
N ALA A 27 -22.91 -1.60 -8.16
CA ALA A 27 -22.57 -1.80 -9.56
C ALA A 27 -21.60 -2.97 -9.70
N GLU A 28 -21.91 -3.91 -10.59
CA GLU A 28 -21.02 -5.03 -10.88
C GLU A 28 -20.33 -4.84 -12.24
N LEU A 29 -19.06 -5.20 -12.31
CA LEU A 29 -18.28 -5.23 -13.54
C LEU A 29 -17.79 -6.65 -13.80
N LEU A 30 -18.03 -7.15 -15.02
CA LEU A 30 -17.62 -8.48 -15.46
C LEU A 30 -16.56 -8.39 -16.54
N GLY A 31 -15.60 -9.31 -16.53
CA GLY A 31 -14.64 -9.42 -17.62
C GLY A 31 -13.50 -10.39 -17.34
N ARG A 32 -12.59 -10.49 -18.31
CA ARG A 32 -11.40 -11.34 -18.21
C ARG A 32 -10.21 -10.56 -17.69
N VAL A 33 -9.46 -11.11 -16.75
CA VAL A 33 -8.21 -10.47 -16.32
C VAL A 33 -7.12 -10.72 -17.35
N VAL A 34 -6.57 -9.63 -17.91
CA VAL A 34 -5.56 -9.65 -18.99
C VAL A 34 -4.22 -9.07 -18.56
N GLY A 35 -4.12 -8.49 -17.37
CA GLY A 35 -2.87 -7.94 -16.86
C GLY A 35 -2.92 -7.62 -15.38
N LEU A 36 -1.76 -7.53 -14.75
CA LEU A 36 -1.56 -7.15 -13.35
C LEU A 36 -0.52 -6.04 -13.31
N ALA A 37 -0.82 -4.93 -12.65
CA ALA A 37 0.14 -3.85 -12.46
C ALA A 37 1.07 -4.13 -11.26
N ASP A 38 0.50 -4.64 -10.17
CA ASP A 38 1.16 -4.89 -8.88
C ASP A 38 0.33 -5.92 -8.06
N GLY A 39 0.54 -5.96 -6.74
CA GLY A 39 -0.12 -6.91 -5.84
C GLY A 39 -1.60 -6.63 -5.56
N ASP A 40 -2.12 -5.43 -5.87
CA ASP A 40 -3.52 -5.06 -5.59
C ASP A 40 -4.25 -4.48 -6.81
N THR A 41 -3.60 -4.35 -7.97
CA THR A 41 -4.18 -3.72 -9.15
C THR A 41 -4.13 -4.65 -10.37
N LEU A 42 -5.30 -4.92 -10.96
CA LEU A 42 -5.49 -5.73 -12.17
C LEU A 42 -6.07 -4.94 -13.34
N THR A 43 -5.94 -5.48 -14.56
CA THR A 43 -6.57 -4.97 -15.78
C THR A 43 -7.60 -5.99 -16.29
N LEU A 44 -8.84 -5.55 -16.39
CA LEU A 44 -9.99 -6.30 -16.86
C LEU A 44 -10.30 -5.96 -18.32
N LEU A 45 -10.53 -6.97 -19.15
CA LEU A 45 -11.09 -6.83 -20.49
C LEU A 45 -12.60 -7.17 -20.43
N THR A 46 -13.42 -6.16 -20.63
CA THR A 46 -14.90 -6.26 -20.63
C THR A 46 -15.42 -6.88 -21.93
N ALA A 47 -16.70 -7.27 -21.94
CA ALA A 47 -17.37 -7.77 -23.14
C ALA A 47 -17.38 -6.74 -24.29
N GLU A 48 -17.44 -5.45 -23.96
CA GLU A 48 -17.34 -4.35 -24.93
C GLU A 48 -15.89 -4.08 -25.40
N ARG A 49 -14.93 -4.97 -25.09
CA ARG A 49 -13.50 -4.86 -25.44
C ARG A 49 -12.81 -3.62 -24.85
N ARG A 50 -13.34 -3.07 -23.76
CA ARG A 50 -12.70 -1.99 -23.00
C ARG A 50 -11.81 -2.56 -21.92
N GLN A 51 -10.62 -1.99 -21.77
CA GLN A 51 -9.73 -2.28 -20.65
C GLN A 51 -10.06 -1.37 -19.46
N VAL A 52 -10.28 -1.97 -18.29
CA VAL A 52 -10.57 -1.26 -17.04
C VAL A 52 -9.54 -1.65 -16.00
N ARG A 53 -8.89 -0.68 -15.37
CA ARG A 53 -7.99 -0.94 -14.24
C ARG A 53 -8.79 -1.00 -12.95
N VAL A 54 -8.59 -2.07 -12.19
CA VAL A 54 -9.31 -2.35 -10.94
C VAL A 54 -8.30 -2.47 -9.82
N ARG A 55 -8.46 -1.69 -8.75
CA ARG A 55 -7.76 -1.84 -7.48
C ARG A 55 -8.62 -2.64 -6.51
N LEU A 56 -8.02 -3.63 -5.87
CA LEU A 56 -8.67 -4.41 -4.82
C LEU A 56 -9.00 -3.48 -3.65
N SER A 57 -10.28 -3.43 -3.29
CA SER A 57 -10.77 -2.69 -2.13
C SER A 57 -10.29 -3.30 -0.81
N GLU A 58 -10.29 -2.50 0.27
CA GLU A 58 -10.16 -2.98 1.67
C GLU A 58 -8.80 -3.57 2.07
N ILE A 59 -7.91 -3.83 1.12
CA ILE A 59 -6.58 -4.41 1.35
C ILE A 59 -5.50 -3.53 0.70
N ASP A 60 -4.27 -3.66 1.19
CA ASP A 60 -3.09 -3.01 0.62
C ASP A 60 -1.96 -4.04 0.57
N THR A 61 -1.38 -4.27 -0.62
CA THR A 61 -0.27 -5.22 -0.78
C THR A 61 1.08 -4.54 -0.69
N PRO A 62 2.16 -5.26 -0.31
CA PRO A 62 3.50 -4.72 -0.40
C PRO A 62 3.81 -4.16 -1.80
N GLU A 63 4.39 -2.97 -1.84
CA GLU A 63 4.76 -2.30 -3.11
C GLU A 63 5.76 -3.16 -3.89
N SER A 64 5.87 -3.00 -5.22
CA SER A 64 6.73 -3.88 -6.05
C SER A 64 8.20 -3.94 -5.62
N ARG A 65 8.72 -2.89 -4.96
CA ARG A 65 10.10 -2.83 -4.43
C ARG A 65 10.21 -3.15 -2.94
N GLN A 66 9.09 -3.35 -2.28
CA GLN A 66 9.03 -3.72 -0.88
C GLN A 66 9.28 -5.23 -0.73
N PRO A 67 9.83 -5.69 0.41
CA PRO A 67 9.83 -7.11 0.73
C PRO A 67 8.44 -7.74 0.49
N TYR A 68 8.44 -8.92 -0.14
CA TYR A 68 7.24 -9.65 -0.54
C TYR A 68 6.40 -9.07 -1.70
N GLY A 69 6.71 -7.89 -2.24
CA GLY A 69 5.91 -7.24 -3.31
C GLY A 69 5.73 -8.09 -4.57
N THR A 70 6.83 -8.60 -5.14
CA THR A 70 6.79 -9.52 -6.29
C THR A 70 5.99 -10.79 -5.98
N ARG A 71 6.10 -11.30 -4.75
CA ARG A 71 5.38 -12.52 -4.36
C ARG A 71 3.89 -12.26 -4.21
N ALA A 72 3.48 -11.11 -3.68
CA ALA A 72 2.09 -10.70 -3.61
C ALA A 72 1.46 -10.60 -5.01
N GLN A 73 2.16 -9.97 -5.97
CA GLN A 73 1.71 -9.92 -7.37
C GLN A 73 1.57 -11.31 -8.00
N GLN A 74 2.50 -12.23 -7.73
CA GLN A 74 2.41 -13.62 -8.21
C GLN A 74 1.20 -14.35 -7.64
N ILE A 75 0.90 -14.15 -6.35
CA ILE A 75 -0.29 -14.74 -5.71
C ILE A 75 -1.55 -14.21 -6.37
N LEU A 76 -1.68 -12.88 -6.51
CA LEU A 76 -2.83 -12.28 -7.21
C LEU A 76 -2.96 -12.85 -8.63
N SER A 77 -1.85 -12.91 -9.38
CA SER A 77 -1.82 -13.47 -10.74
C SER A 77 -2.33 -14.92 -10.78
N GLY A 78 -1.87 -15.79 -9.88
CA GLY A 78 -2.36 -17.18 -9.80
C GLY A 78 -3.86 -17.29 -9.47
N LEU A 79 -4.38 -16.34 -8.69
CA LEU A 79 -5.80 -16.27 -8.36
C LEU A 79 -6.67 -15.82 -9.53
N VAL A 80 -6.22 -14.88 -10.36
CA VAL A 80 -7.12 -14.21 -11.32
C VAL A 80 -6.66 -14.16 -12.78
N PHE A 81 -5.37 -14.28 -13.10
CA PHE A 81 -4.88 -14.07 -14.45
C PHE A 81 -5.50 -15.05 -15.46
N GLY A 82 -6.00 -14.52 -16.58
CA GLY A 82 -6.66 -15.30 -17.63
C GLY A 82 -8.05 -15.81 -17.26
N LYS A 83 -8.56 -15.52 -16.06
CA LYS A 83 -9.89 -15.94 -15.59
C LYS A 83 -10.91 -14.84 -15.79
N ASP A 84 -12.16 -15.25 -15.92
CA ASP A 84 -13.30 -14.36 -15.90
C ASP A 84 -13.66 -14.07 -14.43
N VAL A 85 -13.79 -12.80 -14.08
CA VAL A 85 -14.02 -12.33 -12.70
C VAL A 85 -15.20 -11.38 -12.64
N ARG A 86 -15.80 -11.30 -11.44
CA ARG A 86 -16.85 -10.35 -11.08
C ARG A 86 -16.31 -9.36 -10.06
N ILE A 87 -16.45 -8.07 -10.35
CA ILE A 87 -16.04 -6.98 -9.47
C ILE A 87 -17.29 -6.36 -8.87
N VAL A 88 -17.41 -6.36 -7.55
CA VAL A 88 -18.39 -5.53 -6.85
C VAL A 88 -17.76 -4.17 -6.65
N VAL A 89 -18.22 -3.18 -7.42
CA VAL A 89 -17.65 -1.83 -7.44
C VAL A 89 -18.08 -1.06 -6.19
N GLN A 90 -17.11 -0.43 -5.54
CA GLN A 90 -17.33 0.38 -4.35
C GLN A 90 -17.05 1.87 -4.62
N ASP A 91 -16.03 2.18 -5.42
CA ASP A 91 -15.63 3.57 -5.69
C ASP A 91 -14.78 3.67 -6.98
N THR A 92 -14.38 4.89 -7.32
CA THR A 92 -13.32 5.19 -8.29
C THR A 92 -12.28 6.07 -7.63
N ASP A 93 -11.01 5.64 -7.64
CA ASP A 93 -9.96 6.41 -7.00
C ASP A 93 -9.53 7.63 -7.82
N ARG A 94 -8.72 8.51 -7.19
CA ARG A 94 -8.16 9.72 -7.82
C ARG A 94 -7.30 9.47 -9.08
N TYR A 95 -6.89 8.23 -9.33
CA TYR A 95 -6.11 7.83 -10.50
C TYR A 95 -7.00 7.25 -11.61
N GLY A 96 -8.32 7.26 -11.42
CA GLY A 96 -9.30 6.72 -12.36
C GLY A 96 -9.41 5.20 -12.35
N ARG A 97 -8.89 4.52 -11.33
CA ARG A 97 -9.07 3.06 -11.19
C ARG A 97 -10.41 2.79 -10.51
N THR A 98 -11.12 1.79 -11.00
CA THR A 98 -12.26 1.23 -10.27
C THR A 98 -11.74 0.59 -8.99
N VAL A 99 -12.36 0.88 -7.85
CA VAL A 99 -12.06 0.24 -6.56
C VAL A 99 -13.18 -0.73 -6.25
N GLY A 100 -12.85 -1.99 -6.00
CA GLY A 100 -13.88 -2.99 -5.76
C GLY A 100 -13.37 -4.30 -5.17
N ARG A 101 -14.32 -5.13 -4.72
CA ARG A 101 -14.05 -6.48 -4.23
C ARG A 101 -14.12 -7.46 -5.40
N VAL A 102 -13.08 -8.28 -5.57
CA VAL A 102 -12.89 -9.11 -6.75
C VAL A 102 -13.28 -10.56 -6.44
N TYR A 103 -14.08 -11.16 -7.30
CA TYR A 103 -14.50 -12.56 -7.18
C TYR A 103 -14.11 -13.36 -8.42
N ALA A 104 -13.39 -14.47 -8.21
CA ALA A 104 -13.08 -15.46 -9.23
C ALA A 104 -13.92 -16.72 -8.97
N GLY A 105 -15.09 -16.81 -9.61
CA GLY A 105 -16.09 -17.82 -9.25
C GLY A 105 -16.56 -17.62 -7.79
N PRO A 106 -16.47 -18.64 -6.92
CA PRO A 106 -16.85 -18.52 -5.51
C PRO A 106 -15.75 -17.88 -4.62
N VAL A 107 -14.55 -17.66 -5.16
CA VAL A 107 -13.41 -17.18 -4.39
C VAL A 107 -13.46 -15.65 -4.27
N ASP A 108 -13.57 -15.15 -3.04
CA ASP A 108 -13.24 -13.76 -2.70
C ASP A 108 -11.72 -13.60 -2.74
N VAL A 109 -11.22 -12.92 -3.78
CA VAL A 109 -9.80 -12.74 -4.03
C VAL A 109 -9.17 -11.85 -2.97
N ASN A 110 -9.89 -10.83 -2.48
CA ASN A 110 -9.39 -9.93 -1.45
C ASN A 110 -9.14 -10.69 -0.15
N ALA A 111 -10.12 -11.50 0.26
CA ALA A 111 -9.98 -12.37 1.43
C ALA A 111 -8.88 -13.42 1.25
N GLU A 112 -8.74 -14.00 0.06
CA GLU A 112 -7.70 -14.98 -0.23
C GLU A 112 -6.28 -14.38 -0.19
N MET A 113 -6.10 -13.16 -0.70
CA MET A 113 -4.84 -12.42 -0.59
C MET A 113 -4.44 -12.22 0.88
N VAL A 114 -5.37 -11.86 1.75
CA VAL A 114 -5.11 -11.74 3.20
C VAL A 114 -4.83 -13.11 3.82
N ARG A 115 -5.61 -14.14 3.46
CA ARG A 115 -5.48 -15.52 3.98
C ARG A 115 -4.11 -16.14 3.70
N GLN A 116 -3.52 -15.84 2.55
CA GLN A 116 -2.18 -16.28 2.16
C GLN A 116 -1.06 -15.40 2.73
N GLY A 117 -1.39 -14.30 3.41
CA GLY A 117 -0.41 -13.34 3.91
C GLY A 117 0.24 -12.53 2.79
N ALA A 118 -0.49 -12.23 1.72
CA ALA A 118 -0.03 -11.41 0.60
C ALA A 118 -0.44 -9.92 0.72
N ALA A 119 -1.36 -9.61 1.62
CA ALA A 119 -1.91 -8.28 1.81
C ALA A 119 -2.13 -7.94 3.28
N TRP A 120 -2.09 -6.65 3.59
CA TRP A 120 -2.56 -6.06 4.85
C TRP A 120 -4.02 -5.65 4.71
N VAL A 121 -4.80 -5.76 5.78
CA VAL A 121 -6.15 -5.16 5.82
C VAL A 121 -6.01 -3.65 5.98
N TYR A 122 -6.59 -2.89 5.06
CA TYR A 122 -6.47 -1.44 5.05
C TYR A 122 -7.49 -0.79 5.98
N ARG A 123 -7.16 -0.74 7.28
CA ARG A 123 -8.05 -0.29 8.36
C ARG A 123 -8.62 1.12 8.22
N GLN A 124 -8.02 1.96 7.38
CA GLN A 124 -8.57 3.29 7.07
C GLN A 124 -9.86 3.20 6.24
N TYR A 125 -10.08 2.09 5.52
CA TYR A 125 -11.19 1.92 4.58
C TYR A 125 -12.02 0.65 4.83
N SER A 126 -11.57 -0.28 5.67
CA SER A 126 -12.34 -1.48 6.03
C SER A 126 -12.30 -1.76 7.52
N TRP A 127 -13.49 -2.04 8.05
CA TRP A 127 -13.73 -2.59 9.38
C TRP A 127 -14.41 -3.97 9.29
N ASP A 128 -14.29 -4.64 8.14
CA ASP A 128 -14.85 -5.98 7.92
C ASP A 128 -14.25 -6.95 8.97
N PRO A 129 -15.06 -7.44 9.93
CA PRO A 129 -14.57 -8.32 10.99
C PRO A 129 -13.96 -9.61 10.43
N GLU A 130 -14.45 -10.08 9.28
CA GLU A 130 -13.97 -11.30 8.67
C GLU A 130 -12.56 -11.13 8.09
N LEU A 131 -12.29 -10.03 7.37
CA LEU A 131 -10.93 -9.73 6.89
C LEU A 131 -9.94 -9.57 8.05
N LEU A 132 -10.34 -8.90 9.13
CA LEU A 132 -9.51 -8.75 10.33
C LEU A 132 -9.20 -10.11 11.00
N ARG A 133 -10.19 -11.00 11.08
CA ARG A 133 -10.00 -12.37 11.58
C ARG A 133 -9.04 -13.16 10.70
N ILE A 134 -9.22 -13.12 9.38
CA ILE A 134 -8.35 -13.79 8.41
C ILE A 134 -6.90 -13.27 8.53
N GLU A 135 -6.72 -11.96 8.67
CA GLU A 135 -5.38 -11.36 8.86
C GLU A 135 -4.72 -11.86 10.16
N ALA A 136 -5.48 -11.91 11.26
CA ALA A 136 -4.99 -12.42 12.54
C ALA A 136 -4.54 -13.89 12.44
N GLU A 137 -5.29 -14.73 11.71
CA GLU A 137 -4.93 -16.12 11.45
C GLU A 137 -3.69 -16.26 10.57
N ALA A 138 -3.56 -15.43 9.53
CA ALA A 138 -2.38 -15.41 8.68
C ALA A 138 -1.12 -14.99 9.47
N LYS A 139 -1.25 -14.01 10.37
CA LYS A 139 -0.20 -13.56 11.31
C LYS A 139 0.19 -14.68 12.27
N ALA A 140 -0.78 -15.28 12.95
CA ALA A 140 -0.54 -16.37 13.91
C ALA A 140 0.12 -17.58 13.24
N GLY A 141 -0.31 -17.91 12.03
CA GLY A 141 0.26 -18.99 11.22
C GLY A 141 1.56 -18.64 10.49
N ARG A 142 2.11 -17.42 10.65
CA ARG A 142 3.29 -16.92 9.94
C ARG A 142 3.23 -17.18 8.43
N ARG A 143 2.08 -16.94 7.80
CA ARG A 143 1.88 -17.18 6.37
C ARG A 143 2.38 -16.00 5.54
N GLY A 144 2.94 -16.28 4.37
CA GLY A 144 3.37 -15.26 3.42
C GLY A 144 4.28 -14.20 4.03
N LEU A 145 3.94 -12.92 3.87
CA LEU A 145 4.74 -11.82 4.41
C LEU A 145 4.92 -11.90 5.93
N TRP A 146 4.02 -12.58 6.66
CA TRP A 146 4.13 -12.76 8.10
C TRP A 146 5.26 -13.70 8.53
N SER A 147 5.83 -14.47 7.60
CA SER A 147 7.02 -15.31 7.83
C SER A 147 8.33 -14.53 7.77
N LEU A 148 8.32 -13.30 7.24
CA LEU A 148 9.50 -12.47 7.14
C LEU A 148 9.97 -11.96 8.51
N PRO A 149 11.26 -11.59 8.65
CA PRO A 149 11.73 -10.85 9.81
C PRO A 149 10.91 -9.60 10.07
N GLU A 150 10.74 -9.21 11.33
CA GLU A 150 9.91 -8.06 11.69
C GLU A 150 10.30 -6.76 11.00
N ALA A 151 11.61 -6.53 10.85
CA ALA A 151 12.17 -5.37 10.16
C ALA A 151 11.77 -5.27 8.67
N GLU A 152 11.37 -6.38 8.05
CA GLU A 152 10.93 -6.42 6.64
C GLU A 152 9.40 -6.33 6.49
N ARG A 153 8.65 -6.41 7.59
CA ARG A 153 7.18 -6.40 7.61
C ARG A 153 6.60 -5.00 7.81
N THR A 154 7.13 -4.02 7.08
CA THR A 154 6.52 -2.68 7.07
C THR A 154 5.18 -2.73 6.32
N PRO A 155 4.12 -2.06 6.78
CA PRO A 155 2.91 -1.90 5.98
C PRO A 155 3.13 -0.98 4.76
N PRO A 156 2.37 -1.14 3.65
CA PRO A 156 2.62 -0.37 2.43
C PRO A 156 2.38 1.13 2.60
N TRP A 157 1.42 1.55 3.43
CA TRP A 157 1.17 2.97 3.71
C TRP A 157 2.34 3.65 4.44
N GLU A 158 2.99 2.93 5.36
CA GLU A 158 4.20 3.39 6.05
C GLU A 158 5.40 3.41 5.10
N TRP A 159 5.56 2.37 4.28
CA TRP A 159 6.59 2.32 3.24
C TRP A 159 6.47 3.51 2.26
N ARG A 160 5.25 3.81 1.79
CA ARG A 160 4.96 5.01 0.97
C ARG A 160 5.23 6.31 1.73
N ALA A 161 4.92 6.38 3.02
CA ALA A 161 5.22 7.55 3.85
C ALA A 161 6.73 7.76 4.00
N ALA A 162 7.51 6.70 4.25
CA ALA A 162 8.96 6.75 4.34
C ALA A 162 9.60 7.19 3.02
N MET A 163 9.11 6.70 1.87
CA MET A 163 9.59 7.15 0.56
C MET A 163 9.25 8.62 0.25
N ARG A 164 8.11 9.12 0.75
CA ARG A 164 7.75 10.55 0.65
C ARG A 164 8.52 11.42 1.65
N GLY A 165 8.87 10.85 2.79
CA GLY A 165 9.64 11.46 3.88
C GLY A 165 11.14 11.28 3.77
N GLY A 166 11.64 10.73 2.66
CA GLY A 166 13.07 10.52 2.33
C GLY A 166 13.89 11.80 2.14
N GLY A 167 13.49 12.89 2.80
CA GLY A 167 14.33 14.01 3.20
C GLY A 167 14.80 13.95 4.67
N THR A 168 14.29 13.03 5.51
CA THR A 168 14.73 12.89 6.92
C THR A 168 14.43 11.49 7.47
N GLY A 169 15.47 10.73 7.79
CA GLY A 169 15.33 9.43 8.45
C GLY A 169 14.92 9.52 9.92
N HIS A 170 14.47 8.40 10.49
CA HIS A 170 15.10 7.66 11.60
C HIS A 170 14.26 6.40 11.92
N SER A 171 14.99 5.32 12.21
CA SER A 171 14.59 3.93 12.37
C SER A 171 14.17 3.55 13.80
N ALA A 172 13.39 2.47 13.96
CA ALA A 172 13.25 1.71 15.20
C ALA A 172 13.59 0.24 14.89
N GLY A 173 14.80 -0.23 15.22
CA GLY A 173 15.09 -1.17 16.32
C GLY A 173 15.25 -2.59 15.76
N ALA A 174 16.22 -3.46 16.09
CA ALA A 174 17.20 -3.59 17.16
C ALA A 174 18.28 -4.64 16.72
N PRO A 175 19.06 -5.31 17.60
CA PRO A 175 20.27 -4.84 18.29
C PRO A 175 21.53 -5.67 17.95
N ALA A 176 22.72 -5.09 18.07
CA ALA A 176 23.95 -5.85 18.30
C ALA A 176 24.98 -4.98 19.06
N ALA A 177 25.46 -5.52 20.17
CA ALA A 177 26.45 -4.91 21.07
C ALA A 177 27.90 -5.08 20.54
N PRO A 178 28.93 -4.77 21.34
CA PRO A 178 29.50 -3.44 21.54
C PRO A 178 30.92 -3.37 20.95
N MET A 179 31.42 -2.20 20.54
CA MET A 179 32.83 -1.85 20.79
C MET A 179 33.18 -0.40 20.44
N ARG A 180 33.73 0.26 21.48
CA ARG A 180 34.85 1.21 21.46
C ARG A 180 34.60 2.64 20.97
N SER A 181 34.29 3.47 21.97
CA SER A 181 34.94 4.75 22.32
C SER A 181 35.64 5.53 21.20
N ALA A 182 35.12 6.75 21.03
CA ALA A 182 35.54 7.88 20.21
C ALA A 182 37.06 8.19 20.19
N PRO A 183 37.46 9.05 19.25
CA PRO A 183 37.82 10.39 19.72
C PRO A 183 37.06 11.50 18.99
N THR A 184 36.66 12.47 19.80
CA THR A 184 36.14 13.78 19.40
C THR A 184 37.19 14.54 18.60
N ALA A 185 36.89 14.85 17.35
CA ALA A 185 37.46 16.00 16.66
C ALA A 185 36.27 16.86 16.23
N SER A 186 36.05 17.95 16.98
CA SER A 186 35.08 18.99 16.68
C SER A 186 35.50 19.72 15.41
N SER A 187 35.14 19.17 14.26
CA SER A 187 35.03 19.99 13.06
C SER A 187 33.67 20.67 13.14
N GLY A 188 33.66 22.01 13.13
CA GLY A 188 32.48 22.87 13.30
C GLY A 188 31.49 22.79 12.14
N PHE A 189 31.26 21.60 11.61
CA PHE A 189 30.32 21.32 10.56
C PHE A 189 28.99 20.92 11.20
N THR A 190 27.91 21.51 10.70
CA THR A 190 26.54 21.12 11.03
C THR A 190 25.89 20.58 9.78
N CYS A 191 25.02 19.59 9.95
CA CYS A 191 24.21 19.10 8.84
C CYS A 191 23.30 20.21 8.34
N GLY A 192 23.46 20.58 7.08
CA GLY A 192 22.70 21.63 6.40
C GLY A 192 22.19 21.18 5.04
N GLY A 193 21.73 22.13 4.22
CA GLY A 193 21.16 21.87 2.90
C GLY A 193 22.14 21.46 1.80
N LYS A 194 23.40 21.16 2.13
CA LYS A 194 24.42 20.75 1.16
C LYS A 194 24.15 19.32 0.67
N GLN A 195 24.31 19.13 -0.62
CA GLN A 195 23.73 18.03 -1.35
C GLN A 195 24.76 17.36 -2.29
N TYR A 196 25.72 18.12 -2.80
CA TYR A 196 26.67 17.65 -3.80
C TYR A 196 28.11 17.92 -3.37
N CYS A 197 29.05 17.13 -3.87
CA CYS A 197 30.48 17.25 -3.55
C CYS A 197 31.07 18.64 -3.82
N ARG A 198 30.58 19.34 -4.85
CA ARG A 198 30.97 20.73 -5.17
C ARG A 198 30.65 21.75 -4.10
N GLU A 199 29.78 21.42 -3.14
CA GLU A 199 29.36 22.32 -2.06
C GLU A 199 30.17 22.11 -0.78
N MET A 200 31.05 21.10 -0.75
CA MET A 200 31.93 20.78 0.36
C MET A 200 33.26 21.51 0.20
N THR A 201 33.75 22.07 1.30
CA THR A 201 34.98 22.87 1.34
C THR A 201 36.23 21.99 1.33
N ASN A 202 36.17 20.79 1.91
CA ASN A 202 37.28 19.84 1.97
C ASN A 202 36.80 18.42 2.27
N CYS A 203 37.73 17.45 2.20
CA CYS A 203 37.46 16.05 2.50
C CYS A 203 36.90 15.81 3.92
N ALA A 204 37.32 16.58 4.92
CA ALA A 204 36.83 16.43 6.28
C ALA A 204 35.35 16.81 6.42
N GLU A 205 34.89 17.85 5.72
CA GLU A 205 33.48 18.22 5.62
C GLU A 205 32.68 17.15 4.85
N ALA A 206 33.21 16.64 3.74
CA ALA A 206 32.56 15.58 2.96
C ALA A 206 32.37 14.29 3.79
N ARG A 207 33.39 13.88 4.55
CA ARG A 207 33.32 12.74 5.49
C ARG A 207 32.32 12.98 6.61
N PHE A 208 32.28 14.20 7.17
CA PHE A 208 31.28 14.56 8.17
C PHE A 208 29.85 14.44 7.60
N TYR A 209 29.59 14.94 6.40
CA TYR A 209 28.27 14.81 5.77
C TYR A 209 27.90 13.37 5.42
N LEU A 210 28.86 12.52 5.02
CA LEU A 210 28.62 11.11 4.77
C LEU A 210 28.28 10.35 6.07
N GLN A 211 29.09 10.54 7.12
CA GLN A 211 29.01 9.74 8.36
C GLN A 211 27.98 10.26 9.37
N GLN A 212 27.90 11.59 9.54
CA GLN A 212 27.08 12.21 10.59
C GLN A 212 25.75 12.74 10.05
N CYS A 213 25.70 13.14 8.76
CA CYS A 213 24.48 13.65 8.13
C CYS A 213 23.77 12.62 7.23
N GLY A 214 24.34 11.42 7.05
CA GLY A 214 23.75 10.33 6.28
C GLY A 214 23.68 10.59 4.77
N LEU A 215 24.54 11.47 4.23
CA LEU A 215 24.52 11.86 2.82
C LEU A 215 25.22 10.84 1.92
N SER A 216 24.67 9.61 1.86
CA SER A 216 25.27 8.45 1.18
C SER A 216 25.59 8.66 -0.30
N ARG A 217 24.91 9.58 -0.99
CA ARG A 217 25.18 9.95 -2.39
C ARG A 217 26.53 10.61 -2.64
N LEU A 218 27.23 11.07 -1.60
CA LEU A 218 28.58 11.62 -1.75
C LEU A 218 29.59 10.51 -2.07
N ASP A 219 29.28 9.27 -1.70
CA ASP A 219 30.08 8.06 -1.92
C ASP A 219 29.43 7.26 -3.07
N GLY A 220 29.88 7.57 -4.30
CA GLY A 220 29.25 7.09 -5.53
C GLY A 220 29.51 5.62 -5.84
N ASP A 221 30.69 5.12 -5.48
CA ASP A 221 31.15 3.74 -5.66
C ASP A 221 31.01 2.88 -4.39
N ARG A 222 30.60 3.48 -3.26
CA ARG A 222 30.26 2.82 -1.98
C ARG A 222 31.47 2.19 -1.29
N ASP A 223 32.63 2.82 -1.43
CA ASP A 223 33.87 2.36 -0.80
C ASP A 223 34.10 2.98 0.60
N GLY A 224 33.21 3.88 1.03
CA GLY A 224 33.28 4.61 2.29
C GLY A 224 34.00 5.96 2.19
N VAL A 225 34.47 6.36 1.01
CA VAL A 225 35.14 7.64 0.74
C VAL A 225 34.20 8.56 -0.03
N PRO A 226 33.72 9.67 0.58
CA PRO A 226 32.87 10.61 -0.13
C PRO A 226 33.71 11.52 -1.01
N CYS A 227 33.16 11.91 -2.15
CA CYS A 227 33.70 12.94 -3.03
C CYS A 227 35.15 12.65 -3.45
N GLU A 228 35.31 11.71 -4.38
CA GLU A 228 36.59 11.33 -5.00
C GLU A 228 37.46 12.52 -5.40
N SER A 229 36.87 13.61 -5.89
CA SER A 229 37.59 14.82 -6.29
C SER A 229 38.15 15.66 -5.12
N LEU A 230 37.74 15.38 -3.88
CA LEU A 230 38.14 16.11 -2.66
C LEU A 230 38.95 15.23 -1.70
N CYS A 231 38.72 13.91 -1.71
CA CYS A 231 39.29 12.96 -0.76
C CYS A 231 40.39 12.06 -1.35
N ARG A 232 40.70 12.21 -2.64
CA ARG A 232 41.70 11.41 -3.36
C ARG A 232 42.80 12.26 -3.98
#